data_AF-A0A8J6IDD9-F1
#
_entry.id   AF-A0A8J6IDD9-F1
#
_cell.length_a   1.000
_cell.length_b   1.000
_cell.length_c   1.000
_cell.angle_alpha   90.00
_cell.angle_beta   90.00
_cell.angle_gamma   90.00
#
_symmetry.space_group_name_H-M   'P 1'
#
loop_
_entity.id
_entity.type
_entity.pdbx_description
1 polymer ?
#
loop_
_entity_poly.entity_id
_entity_poly.type
_entity_poly.pdbx_seq_one_letter_code
_entity_poly.pdbx_strand_id
1 'polypeptide(L)'
;MRVRPRLVVPFSAVLVAVPVAGCGDSGGSGDDAEITELARVVVTARQGDEVCRTRLTEDFVRTAFGDVDVCVTSGISDDPADVATGASVTDIEVDGDTATAVVAEQGGQADGARGTWAFAREAEGWRVAEWRIDYLRSTFAAEIGPAYRPAGPEDPFADPAARACVSGKFQALADPEFRSTAFEILRGSQAGEATLRGWYNDCVPGAKGVSTLRRDFEEVLRQADIPAEVIDCAVLKLRETVTDAEIRTMGKSGAAAPPPAVQKRIEKATVECIESTQA
;
A
#
# COMPACT_ATOMS: atom_id res chain seq x y z
N MET A 1 -26.48 -8.64 -9.54
CA MET A 1 -25.93 -9.74 -8.72
C MET A 1 -27.06 -10.38 -7.93
N ARG A 2 -27.20 -11.71 -8.00
CA ARG A 2 -28.28 -12.46 -7.34
C ARG A 2 -27.90 -12.75 -5.89
N VAL A 3 -28.69 -12.23 -4.95
CA VAL A 3 -28.64 -12.53 -3.52
C VAL A 3 -29.06 -13.99 -3.31
N ARG A 4 -28.25 -14.77 -2.59
CA ARG A 4 -28.68 -16.06 -2.02
C ARG A 4 -28.86 -15.90 -0.51
N PRO A 5 -30.02 -16.31 0.06
CA PRO A 5 -30.23 -16.27 1.49
C PRO A 5 -29.50 -17.44 2.15
N ARG A 6 -28.82 -17.19 3.26
CA ARG A 6 -28.29 -18.24 4.13
C ARG A 6 -29.21 -18.45 5.34
N LEU A 7 -29.36 -19.74 5.63
CA LEU A 7 -30.23 -20.40 6.58
C LEU A 7 -29.85 -20.04 8.03
N VAL A 8 -30.84 -19.71 8.86
CA VAL A 8 -30.70 -19.52 10.32
C VAL A 8 -30.84 -20.88 10.98
N VAL A 9 -29.86 -21.28 11.81
CA VAL A 9 -29.95 -22.44 12.71
C VAL A 9 -30.04 -21.92 14.15
N PRO A 10 -31.06 -22.29 14.93
CA PRO A 10 -31.16 -21.90 16.33
C PRO A 10 -30.28 -22.82 17.20
N PHE A 11 -29.32 -22.24 17.93
CA PHE A 11 -28.62 -22.94 19.00
C PHE A 11 -29.37 -22.75 20.32
N SER A 12 -29.75 -23.88 20.93
CA SER A 12 -30.34 -23.93 22.26
C SER A 12 -29.27 -23.73 23.35
N ALA A 13 -29.56 -22.83 24.29
CA ALA A 13 -28.71 -22.56 25.44
C ALA A 13 -28.93 -23.59 26.57
N VAL A 14 -27.84 -24.17 27.09
CA VAL A 14 -27.81 -24.90 28.36
C VAL A 14 -27.12 -24.01 29.38
N LEU A 15 -27.85 -23.63 30.42
CA LEU A 15 -27.37 -22.80 31.53
C LEU A 15 -26.86 -23.73 32.65
N VAL A 16 -25.53 -23.77 32.84
CA VAL A 16 -24.89 -24.40 34.00
C VAL A 16 -24.37 -23.29 34.91
N ALA A 17 -24.94 -23.16 36.10
CA ALA A 17 -24.47 -22.23 37.13
C ALA A 17 -23.43 -22.94 38.01
N VAL A 18 -22.22 -22.41 38.08
CA VAL A 18 -21.17 -22.83 39.01
C VAL A 18 -20.86 -21.65 39.94
N PRO A 19 -20.78 -21.85 41.27
CA PRO A 19 -20.42 -20.80 42.21
C PRO A 19 -18.90 -20.59 42.21
N VAL A 20 -18.45 -19.36 42.03
CA VAL A 20 -17.04 -18.99 42.18
C VAL A 20 -16.85 -18.28 43.51
N ALA A 21 -16.10 -18.91 44.41
CA ALA A 21 -15.46 -18.28 45.54
C ALA A 21 -13.95 -18.50 45.38
N GLY A 22 -13.17 -17.42 45.25
CA GLY A 22 -11.71 -17.50 45.15
C GLY A 22 -11.08 -16.13 44.87
N CYS A 23 -10.46 -15.54 45.89
CA CYS A 23 -9.69 -14.30 45.82
C CYS A 23 -8.30 -14.55 45.22
N GLY A 24 -7.84 -13.62 44.37
CA GLY A 24 -6.41 -13.40 44.09
C GLY A 24 -5.82 -14.21 42.94
N ASP A 25 -6.40 -14.12 41.74
CA ASP A 25 -5.79 -14.61 40.51
C ASP A 25 -5.57 -13.41 39.58
N SER A 26 -4.33 -13.21 39.14
CA SER A 26 -3.90 -12.08 38.32
C SER A 26 -4.68 -12.09 37.00
N GLY A 27 -5.62 -11.13 36.86
CA GLY A 27 -6.61 -11.05 35.78
C GLY A 27 -6.10 -10.78 34.36
N GLY A 28 -4.93 -11.30 33.99
CA GLY A 28 -4.33 -11.14 32.65
C GLY A 28 -4.75 -12.19 31.61
N SER A 29 -5.40 -13.29 31.99
CA SER A 29 -5.62 -14.39 31.04
C SER A 29 -6.75 -14.16 30.02
N GLY A 30 -7.69 -13.25 30.31
CA GLY A 30 -8.81 -12.94 29.40
C GLY A 30 -8.40 -11.98 28.29
N ASP A 31 -7.80 -10.85 28.67
CA ASP A 31 -7.41 -9.80 27.73
C ASP A 31 -6.30 -10.24 26.78
N ASP A 32 -5.30 -10.95 27.28
CA ASP A 32 -4.20 -11.47 26.46
C ASP A 32 -4.72 -12.38 25.34
N ALA A 33 -5.69 -13.25 25.67
CA ALA A 33 -6.30 -14.15 24.69
C ALA A 33 -7.16 -13.38 23.67
N GLU A 34 -7.92 -12.38 24.11
CA GLU A 34 -8.75 -11.54 23.23
C GLU A 34 -7.90 -10.71 22.27
N ILE A 35 -6.85 -10.05 22.77
CA ILE A 35 -5.89 -9.27 21.97
C ILE A 35 -5.15 -10.17 20.98
N THR A 36 -4.72 -11.35 21.43
CA THR A 36 -4.05 -12.33 20.56
C THR A 36 -4.95 -12.76 19.40
N GLU A 37 -6.21 -13.11 19.69
CA GLU A 37 -7.16 -13.51 18.66
C GLU A 37 -7.53 -12.36 17.74
N LEU A 38 -7.72 -11.14 18.27
CA LEU A 38 -7.97 -9.94 17.48
C LEU A 38 -6.85 -9.68 16.47
N ALA A 39 -5.58 -9.66 16.92
CA ALA A 39 -4.45 -9.43 16.03
C ALA A 39 -4.34 -10.53 14.97
N ARG A 40 -4.56 -11.79 15.34
CA ARG A 40 -4.58 -12.92 14.39
C ARG A 40 -5.66 -12.75 13.33
N VAL A 41 -6.88 -12.38 13.73
CA VAL A 41 -8.00 -12.13 12.81
C VAL A 41 -7.65 -10.97 11.88
N VAL A 42 -7.15 -9.84 12.39
CA VAL A 42 -6.81 -8.68 11.55
C VAL A 42 -5.70 -9.01 10.55
N VAL A 43 -4.68 -9.76 10.94
CA VAL A 43 -3.57 -10.15 10.04
C VAL A 43 -4.01 -11.17 8.98
N THR A 44 -4.85 -12.14 9.33
CA THR A 44 -5.21 -13.26 8.44
C THR A 44 -6.49 -13.02 7.63
N ALA A 45 -7.33 -12.06 8.05
CA ALA A 45 -8.51 -11.69 7.30
C ALA A 45 -8.11 -10.90 6.06
N ARG A 46 -8.82 -11.16 4.96
CA ARG A 46 -8.81 -10.21 3.84
C ARG A 46 -9.44 -8.91 4.34
N GLN A 47 -8.80 -7.79 4.01
CA GLN A 47 -9.34 -6.50 4.34
C GLN A 47 -10.74 -6.33 3.75
N GLY A 48 -11.65 -5.74 4.52
CA GLY A 48 -13.06 -5.68 4.19
C GLY A 48 -13.92 -5.13 5.33
N ASP A 49 -15.24 -5.18 5.14
CA ASP A 49 -16.22 -4.55 6.03
C ASP A 49 -16.08 -4.98 7.49
N GLU A 50 -15.92 -6.28 7.74
CA GLU A 50 -15.75 -6.82 9.09
C GLU A 50 -14.51 -6.23 9.77
N VAL A 51 -13.34 -6.28 9.13
CA VAL A 51 -12.08 -5.78 9.70
C VAL A 51 -12.20 -4.28 10.00
N CYS A 52 -12.57 -3.50 8.98
CA CYS A 52 -12.58 -2.04 9.07
C CYS A 52 -13.60 -1.49 10.06
N ARG A 53 -14.78 -2.11 10.20
CA ARG A 53 -15.85 -1.58 11.07
C ARG A 53 -15.85 -2.17 12.47
N THR A 54 -15.35 -3.40 12.65
CA THR A 54 -15.51 -4.12 13.92
C THR A 54 -14.20 -4.39 14.64
N ARG A 55 -13.06 -4.39 13.93
CA ARG A 55 -11.76 -4.78 14.49
C ARG A 55 -10.80 -3.61 14.64
N LEU A 56 -11.03 -2.52 13.91
CA LEU A 56 -10.28 -1.27 13.98
C LEU A 56 -11.10 -0.21 14.70
N THR A 57 -10.46 0.68 15.46
CA THR A 57 -11.14 1.86 16.01
C THR A 57 -11.49 2.85 14.90
N GLU A 58 -12.54 3.66 15.08
CA GLU A 58 -12.94 4.67 14.08
C GLU A 58 -11.81 5.70 13.84
N ASP A 59 -11.14 6.11 14.92
CA ASP A 59 -10.01 7.04 14.85
C ASP A 59 -8.85 6.45 14.06
N PHE A 60 -8.57 5.16 14.19
CA PHE A 60 -7.54 4.49 13.41
C PHE A 60 -7.89 4.45 11.93
N VAL A 61 -9.13 4.07 11.61
CA VAL A 61 -9.63 4.01 10.23
C VAL A 61 -9.49 5.37 9.55
N ARG A 62 -9.97 6.43 10.20
CA ARG A 62 -9.86 7.81 9.68
C ARG A 62 -8.41 8.24 9.51
N THR A 63 -7.53 7.85 10.44
CA THR A 63 -6.12 8.26 10.41
C THR A 63 -5.31 7.53 9.34
N ALA A 64 -5.49 6.21 9.20
CA ALA A 64 -4.73 5.38 8.28
C ALA A 64 -5.31 5.42 6.86
N PHE A 65 -6.62 5.28 6.73
CA PHE A 65 -7.31 5.13 5.44
C PHE A 65 -8.05 6.39 4.97
N GLY A 66 -8.21 7.39 5.85
CA GLY A 66 -9.00 8.60 5.56
C GLY A 66 -10.49 8.40 5.85
N ASP A 67 -11.07 7.30 5.35
CA ASP A 67 -12.44 6.89 5.64
C ASP A 67 -12.62 5.36 5.59
N VAL A 68 -13.81 4.90 5.98
CA VAL A 68 -14.13 3.47 6.09
C VAL A 68 -14.31 2.80 4.73
N ASP A 69 -14.79 3.51 3.71
CA ASP A 69 -15.01 2.92 2.39
C ASP A 69 -13.66 2.68 1.69
N VAL A 70 -12.72 3.60 1.87
CA VAL A 70 -11.31 3.40 1.49
C VAL A 70 -10.71 2.23 2.26
N CYS A 71 -10.90 2.14 3.58
CA CYS A 71 -10.43 0.98 4.35
C CYS A 71 -10.96 -0.34 3.79
N VAL A 72 -12.27 -0.42 3.48
CA VAL A 72 -12.91 -1.65 3.00
C VAL A 72 -12.40 -2.08 1.62
N THR A 73 -11.97 -1.12 0.80
CA THR A 73 -11.51 -1.36 -0.58
C THR A 73 -9.99 -1.40 -0.72
N SER A 74 -9.24 -0.85 0.25
CA SER A 74 -7.78 -0.89 0.28
C SER A 74 -7.28 -2.30 0.59
N GLY A 75 -6.16 -2.69 -0.02
CA GLY A 75 -5.42 -3.88 0.39
C GLY A 75 -6.05 -5.24 0.03
N ILE A 76 -7.06 -5.28 -0.85
CA ILE A 76 -7.56 -6.56 -1.37
C ILE A 76 -6.58 -7.07 -2.44
N SER A 77 -5.55 -7.81 -2.03
CA SER A 77 -4.94 -8.76 -2.97
C SER A 77 -5.95 -9.88 -3.22
N ASP A 78 -6.26 -10.11 -4.49
CA ASP A 78 -7.10 -11.24 -4.89
C ASP A 78 -6.35 -12.57 -4.73
N ASP A 79 -5.01 -12.55 -4.70
CA ASP A 79 -4.17 -13.74 -4.57
C ASP A 79 -4.16 -14.24 -3.11
N PRO A 80 -4.71 -15.44 -2.83
CA PRO A 80 -4.63 -16.04 -1.50
C PRO A 80 -3.19 -16.22 -0.99
N ALA A 81 -2.18 -16.29 -1.86
CA ALA A 81 -0.78 -16.45 -1.50
C ALA A 81 -0.13 -15.19 -0.91
N ASP A 82 -0.83 -14.05 -0.99
CA ASP A 82 -0.38 -12.77 -0.42
C ASP A 82 -0.95 -12.56 1.00
N VAL A 83 -2.02 -13.27 1.35
CA VAL A 83 -2.65 -13.17 2.67
C VAL A 83 -1.82 -13.95 3.70
N ALA A 84 -1.57 -13.34 4.86
CA ALA A 84 -0.91 -14.01 5.96
C ALA A 84 -1.73 -15.22 6.46
N THR A 85 -1.03 -16.27 6.86
CA THR A 85 -1.63 -17.51 7.38
C THR A 85 -1.73 -17.53 8.91
N GLY A 86 -1.05 -16.59 9.58
CA GLY A 86 -1.08 -16.46 11.02
C GLY A 86 -0.38 -15.21 11.52
N ALA A 87 -0.44 -15.02 12.84
CA ALA A 87 0.36 -14.05 13.57
C ALA A 87 0.80 -14.66 14.90
N SER A 88 2.00 -14.31 15.35
CA SER A 88 2.40 -14.49 16.75
C SER A 88 2.28 -13.17 17.49
N VAL A 89 1.72 -13.21 18.68
CA VAL A 89 1.53 -12.04 19.54
C VAL A 89 2.29 -12.29 20.84
N THR A 90 3.16 -11.36 21.21
CA THR A 90 3.97 -11.41 22.44
C THR A 90 3.95 -10.06 23.13
N ASP A 91 4.49 -10.02 24.34
CA ASP A 91 4.73 -8.77 25.08
C ASP A 91 3.46 -7.91 25.22
N ILE A 92 2.35 -8.57 25.59
CA ILE A 92 1.07 -7.90 25.82
C ILE A 92 1.16 -7.14 27.14
N GLU A 93 0.91 -5.84 27.08
CA GLU A 93 0.84 -4.94 28.23
C GLU A 93 -0.52 -4.25 28.23
N VAL A 94 -1.34 -4.52 29.24
CA VAL A 94 -2.67 -3.93 29.40
C VAL A 94 -2.63 -2.85 30.49
N ASP A 95 -3.12 -1.66 30.15
CA ASP A 95 -3.32 -0.53 31.07
C ASP A 95 -4.75 0.01 30.94
N GLY A 96 -5.63 -0.52 31.80
CA GLY A 96 -7.05 -0.17 31.82
C GLY A 96 -7.75 -0.49 30.50
N ASP A 97 -8.16 0.56 29.78
CA ASP A 97 -8.85 0.48 28.50
C ASP A 97 -7.90 0.57 27.30
N THR A 98 -6.60 0.48 27.53
CA THR A 98 -5.57 0.48 26.47
C THR A 98 -4.64 -0.71 26.61
N ALA A 99 -4.08 -1.17 25.49
CA ALA A 99 -3.04 -2.20 25.53
C ALA A 99 -2.03 -2.02 24.39
N THR A 100 -0.87 -2.63 24.55
CA THR A 100 0.11 -2.79 23.47
C THR A 100 0.55 -4.23 23.36
N ALA A 101 0.93 -4.67 22.17
CA ALA A 101 1.52 -5.99 21.95
C ALA A 101 2.50 -5.94 20.77
N VAL A 102 3.47 -6.85 20.76
CA VAL A 102 4.32 -7.10 19.61
C VAL A 102 3.68 -8.17 18.73
N VAL A 103 3.35 -7.79 17.49
CA VAL A 103 2.75 -8.67 16.49
C VAL A 103 3.80 -9.01 15.44
N ALA A 104 3.90 -10.30 15.08
CA ALA A 104 4.70 -10.75 13.95
C ALA A 104 3.86 -11.60 12.99
N GLU A 105 3.90 -11.28 11.71
CA GLU A 105 3.14 -11.95 10.65
C GLU A 105 3.80 -13.25 10.18
N GLN A 106 2.96 -14.22 9.78
CA GLN A 106 3.38 -15.54 9.32
C GLN A 106 2.72 -15.88 7.98
N GLY A 107 3.52 -16.08 6.94
CA GLY A 107 3.09 -16.28 5.57
C GLY A 107 2.65 -14.98 4.88
N GLY A 108 2.15 -15.11 3.65
CA GLY A 108 1.74 -13.97 2.84
C GLY A 108 2.91 -13.17 2.25
N GLN A 109 2.63 -11.94 1.82
CA GLN A 109 3.63 -11.03 1.25
C GLN A 109 4.47 -10.33 2.33
N ALA A 110 3.90 -10.08 3.51
CA ALA A 110 4.59 -9.45 4.63
C ALA A 110 5.15 -10.47 5.65
N ASP A 111 5.43 -11.71 5.22
CA ASP A 111 5.97 -12.75 6.10
C ASP A 111 7.21 -12.28 6.87
N GLY A 112 7.21 -12.48 8.18
CA GLY A 112 8.28 -12.05 9.07
C GLY A 112 8.25 -10.57 9.46
N ALA A 113 7.33 -9.76 8.93
CA ALA A 113 7.07 -8.42 9.44
C ALA A 113 6.72 -8.49 10.93
N ARG A 114 7.32 -7.61 11.72
CA ARG A 114 7.18 -7.58 13.18
C ARG A 114 7.24 -6.16 13.71
N GLY A 115 6.37 -5.84 14.65
CA GLY A 115 6.45 -4.62 15.44
C GLY A 115 5.28 -4.45 16.38
N THR A 116 5.13 -3.23 16.91
CA THR A 116 4.19 -2.94 17.99
C THR A 116 2.84 -2.48 17.46
N TRP A 117 1.77 -3.04 18.02
CA TRP A 117 0.40 -2.59 17.83
C TRP A 117 -0.11 -1.98 19.14
N ALA A 118 -0.96 -0.97 19.02
CA ALA A 118 -1.75 -0.46 20.14
C ALA A 118 -3.22 -0.83 19.95
N PHE A 119 -3.87 -1.10 21.07
CA PHE A 119 -5.26 -1.53 21.16
C PHE A 119 -6.01 -0.61 22.13
N ALA A 120 -7.30 -0.44 21.89
CA ALA A 120 -8.20 0.27 22.78
C ALA A 120 -9.44 -0.59 23.02
N ARG A 121 -9.95 -0.56 24.25
CA ARG A 121 -11.21 -1.21 24.62
C ARG A 121 -12.36 -0.27 24.28
N GLU A 122 -13.28 -0.76 23.46
CA GLU A 122 -14.55 -0.09 23.16
C GLU A 122 -15.73 -0.93 23.72
N ALA A 123 -16.96 -0.46 23.52
CA ALA A 123 -18.16 -1.09 24.09
C ALA A 123 -18.32 -2.58 23.72
N GLU A 124 -17.78 -3.01 22.57
CA GLU A 124 -17.89 -4.36 22.03
C GLU A 124 -16.64 -5.24 22.29
N GLY A 125 -15.61 -4.70 22.94
CA GLY A 125 -14.34 -5.41 23.20
C GLY A 125 -13.11 -4.65 22.74
N TRP A 126 -11.97 -5.33 22.67
CA TRP A 126 -10.73 -4.76 22.17
C TRP A 126 -10.79 -4.51 20.65
N ARG A 127 -10.20 -3.40 20.22
CA ARG A 127 -10.00 -3.04 18.80
C ARG A 127 -8.58 -2.53 18.58
N VAL A 128 -8.07 -2.69 17.37
CA VAL A 128 -6.77 -2.15 16.96
C VAL A 128 -6.89 -0.64 16.81
N ALA A 129 -6.14 0.08 17.62
CA ALA A 129 -6.14 1.54 17.65
C ALA A 129 -4.99 2.14 16.82
N GLU A 130 -3.90 1.41 16.67
CA GLU A 130 -2.74 1.90 15.93
C GLU A 130 -1.77 0.78 15.55
N TRP A 131 -1.27 0.86 14.31
CA TRP A 131 0.01 0.28 13.92
C TRP A 131 1.14 1.26 14.20
N ARG A 132 2.07 0.90 15.08
CA ARG A 132 3.20 1.76 15.42
C ARG A 132 4.26 1.72 14.32
N ILE A 133 5.17 2.69 14.39
CA ILE A 133 6.14 2.97 13.35
C ILE A 133 7.07 1.79 13.05
N ASP A 134 7.46 1.04 14.08
CA ASP A 134 8.30 -0.14 13.97
C ASP A 134 7.60 -1.25 13.18
N TYR A 135 6.30 -1.47 13.41
CA TYR A 135 5.52 -2.42 12.63
C TYR A 135 5.39 -1.96 11.17
N LEU A 136 4.98 -0.71 10.93
CA LEU A 136 4.82 -0.19 9.55
C LEU A 136 6.12 -0.27 8.74
N ARG A 137 7.27 0.03 9.35
CA ARG A 137 8.58 -0.12 8.73
C ARG A 137 8.90 -1.56 8.39
N SER A 138 8.60 -2.47 9.31
CA SER A 138 8.83 -3.90 9.16
C SER A 138 7.97 -4.50 8.04
N THR A 139 6.68 -4.18 8.01
CA THR A 139 5.74 -4.58 6.95
C THR A 139 6.23 -4.13 5.59
N PHE A 140 6.55 -2.85 5.42
CA PHE A 140 7.03 -2.36 4.13
C PHE A 140 8.36 -3.00 3.72
N ALA A 141 9.29 -3.21 4.66
CA ALA A 141 10.56 -3.88 4.37
C ALA A 141 10.36 -5.33 3.93
N ALA A 142 9.38 -6.03 4.50
CA ALA A 142 9.00 -7.38 4.08
C ALA A 142 8.33 -7.37 2.69
N GLU A 143 7.34 -6.50 2.50
CA GLU A 143 6.52 -6.45 1.28
C GLU A 143 7.30 -6.15 0.02
N ILE A 144 8.27 -5.23 0.06
CA ILE A 144 9.11 -4.90 -1.11
C ILE A 144 10.55 -5.40 -0.98
N GLY A 145 10.79 -6.31 -0.02
CA GLY A 145 12.09 -6.87 0.31
C GLY A 145 12.56 -7.96 -0.65
N PRO A 146 13.53 -8.78 -0.21
CA PRO A 146 14.02 -9.93 -0.98
C PRO A 146 12.95 -10.98 -1.30
N ALA A 147 11.90 -11.08 -0.48
CA ALA A 147 10.80 -12.02 -0.64
C ALA A 147 9.71 -11.55 -1.63
N TYR A 148 9.82 -10.33 -2.16
CA TYR A 148 8.87 -9.78 -3.11
C TYR A 148 8.73 -10.67 -4.35
N ARG A 149 7.48 -10.94 -4.73
CA ARG A 149 7.13 -11.72 -5.92
C ARG A 149 6.52 -10.76 -6.95
N PRO A 150 7.20 -10.50 -8.08
CA PRO A 150 6.64 -9.63 -9.10
C PRO A 150 5.36 -10.21 -9.70
N ALA A 151 4.34 -9.38 -9.92
CA ALA A 151 3.08 -9.77 -10.55
C ALA A 151 3.22 -10.09 -12.05
N GLY A 152 4.38 -9.82 -12.64
CA GLY A 152 4.69 -10.09 -14.04
C GLY A 152 5.95 -9.34 -14.49
N PRO A 153 6.31 -9.43 -15.79
CA PRO A 153 7.46 -8.73 -16.35
C PRO A 153 7.30 -7.20 -16.36
N GLU A 154 6.05 -6.70 -16.37
CA GLU A 154 5.73 -5.27 -16.36
C GLU A 154 5.64 -4.67 -14.95
N ASP A 155 5.88 -5.49 -13.91
CA ASP A 155 5.88 -5.01 -12.54
C ASP A 155 7.04 -4.02 -12.34
N PRO A 156 6.77 -2.75 -11.95
CA PRO A 156 7.83 -1.76 -11.76
C PRO A 156 8.84 -2.23 -10.70
N PHE A 157 8.39 -3.00 -9.72
CA PHE A 157 9.24 -3.54 -8.68
C PHE A 157 9.83 -4.90 -9.05
N ALA A 158 9.78 -5.37 -10.30
CA ALA A 158 10.47 -6.61 -10.70
C ALA A 158 11.99 -6.54 -10.52
N ASP A 159 12.60 -5.37 -10.71
CA ASP A 159 14.04 -5.14 -10.54
C ASP A 159 14.42 -5.05 -9.05
N PRO A 160 15.22 -6.00 -8.51
CA PRO A 160 15.63 -5.98 -7.11
C PRO A 160 16.48 -4.74 -6.75
N ALA A 161 17.23 -4.16 -7.68
CA ALA A 161 18.01 -2.94 -7.42
C ALA A 161 17.09 -1.72 -7.26
N ALA A 162 16.06 -1.61 -8.09
CA ALA A 162 15.04 -0.59 -7.98
C ALA A 162 14.29 -0.70 -6.64
N ARG A 163 13.85 -1.91 -6.27
CA ARG A 163 13.21 -2.19 -4.98
C ARG A 163 14.07 -1.78 -3.80
N ALA A 164 15.34 -2.22 -3.77
CA ALA A 164 16.26 -1.90 -2.69
C ALA A 164 16.46 -0.39 -2.55
N CYS A 165 16.56 0.34 -3.66
CA CYS A 165 16.69 1.80 -3.64
C CYS A 165 15.42 2.50 -3.14
N VAL A 166 14.23 2.10 -3.61
CA VAL A 166 12.95 2.67 -3.14
C VAL A 166 12.75 2.37 -1.66
N SER A 167 13.04 1.12 -1.25
CA SER A 167 13.01 0.72 0.16
C SER A 167 13.93 1.57 1.02
N GLY A 168 15.18 1.76 0.58
CA GLY A 168 16.13 2.61 1.27
C GLY A 168 15.66 4.06 1.41
N LYS A 169 15.05 4.64 0.37
CA LYS A 169 14.48 6.01 0.43
C LYS A 169 13.34 6.10 1.43
N PHE A 170 12.41 5.14 1.43
CA PHE A 170 11.29 5.15 2.35
C PHE A 170 11.74 4.94 3.80
N GLN A 171 12.62 3.97 4.03
CA GLN A 171 13.14 3.68 5.36
C GLN A 171 14.00 4.83 5.94
N ALA A 172 14.57 5.68 5.08
CA ALA A 172 15.34 6.84 5.53
C ALA A 172 14.49 8.04 5.99
N LEU A 173 13.17 8.03 5.78
CA LEU A 173 12.29 9.09 6.27
C LEU A 173 12.28 9.15 7.80
N ALA A 174 12.14 10.35 8.37
CA ALA A 174 11.90 10.51 9.81
C ALA A 174 10.54 9.93 10.21
N ASP A 175 10.36 9.46 11.44
CA ASP A 175 9.15 8.72 11.85
C ASP A 175 7.81 9.41 11.54
N PRO A 176 7.61 10.72 11.80
CA PRO A 176 6.37 11.39 11.43
C PRO A 176 6.13 11.41 9.92
N GLU A 177 7.20 11.62 9.14
CA GLU A 177 7.14 11.68 7.67
C GLU A 177 6.91 10.28 7.09
N PHE A 178 7.59 9.26 7.63
CA PHE A 178 7.38 7.86 7.27
C PHE A 178 5.93 7.47 7.51
N ARG A 179 5.40 7.71 8.72
CA ARG A 179 4.03 7.34 9.08
C ARG A 179 3.01 8.02 8.17
N SER A 180 3.15 9.33 7.98
CA SER A 180 2.26 10.08 7.09
C SER A 180 2.30 9.50 5.68
N THR A 181 3.50 9.24 5.15
CA THR A 181 3.66 8.72 3.79
C THR A 181 3.15 7.29 3.65
N ALA A 182 3.35 6.43 4.66
CA ALA A 182 2.80 5.08 4.70
C ALA A 182 1.26 5.09 4.60
N PHE A 183 0.61 5.99 5.35
CA PHE A 183 -0.84 6.12 5.30
C PHE A 183 -1.36 6.74 4.00
N GLU A 184 -0.62 7.67 3.39
CA GLU A 184 -0.93 8.17 2.05
C GLU A 184 -0.83 7.07 0.98
N ILE A 185 0.13 6.15 1.11
CA ILE A 185 0.26 4.98 0.22
C ILE A 185 -0.88 3.98 0.47
N LEU A 186 -1.16 3.63 1.74
CA LEU A 186 -2.20 2.67 2.11
C LEU A 186 -3.61 3.08 1.63
N ARG A 187 -3.93 4.38 1.70
CA ARG A 187 -5.21 4.91 1.21
C ARG A 187 -5.26 5.11 -0.31
N GLY A 188 -4.19 4.78 -1.04
CA GLY A 188 -4.09 4.99 -2.49
C GLY A 188 -4.21 6.46 -2.87
N SER A 189 -3.66 7.38 -2.08
CA SER A 189 -3.79 8.81 -2.38
C SER A 189 -2.88 9.22 -3.54
N GLN A 190 -3.28 10.27 -4.25
CA GLN A 190 -2.44 10.88 -5.29
C GLN A 190 -1.07 11.32 -4.72
N ALA A 191 -1.01 11.76 -3.47
CA ALA A 191 0.24 12.17 -2.83
C ALA A 191 1.16 10.97 -2.54
N GLY A 192 0.60 9.86 -2.05
CA GLY A 192 1.32 8.59 -1.84
C GLY A 192 1.86 8.04 -3.17
N GLU A 193 1.01 7.96 -4.19
CA GLU A 193 1.40 7.50 -5.53
C GLU A 193 2.49 8.39 -6.15
N ALA A 194 2.34 9.71 -6.08
CA ALA A 194 3.33 10.64 -6.64
C ALA A 194 4.68 10.52 -5.92
N THR A 195 4.66 10.28 -4.61
CA THR A 195 5.87 10.05 -3.81
C THR A 195 6.56 8.75 -4.20
N LEU A 196 5.83 7.63 -4.23
CA LEU A 196 6.37 6.32 -4.60
C LEU A 196 6.93 6.32 -6.03
N ARG A 197 6.18 6.89 -6.97
CA ARG A 197 6.61 7.09 -8.37
C ARG A 197 7.86 7.96 -8.44
N GLY A 198 7.93 9.02 -7.64
CA GLY A 198 9.10 9.90 -7.53
C GLY A 198 10.35 9.13 -7.12
N TRP A 199 10.27 8.30 -6.08
CA TRP A 199 11.38 7.45 -5.65
C TRP A 199 11.76 6.41 -6.69
N TYR A 200 10.79 5.73 -7.28
CA TYR A 200 11.04 4.75 -8.32
C TYR A 200 11.84 5.35 -9.48
N ASN A 201 11.44 6.53 -9.96
CA ASN A 201 12.13 7.23 -11.03
C ASN A 201 13.52 7.74 -10.68
N ASP A 202 13.80 7.98 -9.40
CA ASP A 202 15.14 8.28 -8.92
C ASP A 202 16.01 7.01 -8.86
N CYS A 203 15.39 5.84 -8.70
CA CYS A 203 16.04 4.57 -8.44
C CYS A 203 16.33 3.73 -9.68
N VAL A 204 15.51 3.84 -10.73
CA VAL A 204 15.74 3.10 -11.98
C VAL A 204 16.67 3.91 -12.89
N PRO A 205 17.89 3.41 -13.17
CA PRO A 205 18.76 4.05 -14.14
C PRO A 205 18.14 3.99 -15.53
N GLY A 206 18.30 5.06 -16.29
CA GLY A 206 17.85 5.07 -17.67
C GLY A 206 18.54 4.01 -18.53
N ALA A 207 17.76 3.22 -19.28
CA ALA A 207 18.33 2.30 -20.26
C ALA A 207 18.90 3.07 -21.45
N LYS A 208 20.13 2.74 -21.87
CA LYS A 208 20.80 3.38 -23.03
C LYS A 208 20.91 4.91 -22.92
N GLY A 209 21.04 5.43 -21.69
CA GLY A 209 21.13 6.87 -21.43
C GLY A 209 19.80 7.61 -21.46
N VAL A 210 18.67 6.90 -21.52
CA VAL A 210 17.31 7.46 -21.52
C VAL A 210 16.61 7.02 -20.23
N SER A 211 16.21 7.95 -19.36
CA SER A 211 15.50 7.59 -18.12
C SER A 211 14.25 6.74 -18.38
N THR A 212 13.87 5.87 -17.43
CA THR A 212 12.61 5.08 -17.51
C THR A 212 11.41 5.96 -17.78
N LEU A 213 11.36 7.10 -17.09
CA LEU A 213 10.38 8.17 -17.34
C LEU A 213 10.29 8.59 -18.80
N ARG A 214 11.44 8.75 -19.48
CA ARG A 214 11.44 9.11 -20.88
C ARG A 214 10.97 7.97 -21.75
N ARG A 215 11.37 6.73 -21.46
CA ARG A 215 10.84 5.57 -22.19
C ARG A 215 9.31 5.54 -22.11
N ASP A 216 8.75 5.69 -20.92
CA ASP A 216 7.30 5.65 -20.70
C ASP A 216 6.61 6.85 -21.40
N PHE A 217 7.20 8.05 -21.33
CA PHE A 217 6.74 9.21 -22.09
C PHE A 217 6.73 8.97 -23.60
N GLU A 218 7.80 8.40 -24.14
CA GLU A 218 7.88 8.06 -25.57
C GLU A 218 6.93 6.93 -25.95
N GLU A 219 6.66 5.99 -25.06
CA GLU A 219 5.68 4.92 -25.28
C GLU A 219 4.25 5.45 -25.36
N VAL A 220 3.88 6.39 -24.49
CA VAL A 220 2.58 7.09 -24.59
C VAL A 220 2.44 7.81 -25.93
N LEU A 221 3.51 8.44 -26.44
CA LEU A 221 3.49 9.04 -27.78
C LEU A 221 3.31 7.99 -28.88
N ARG A 222 3.91 6.80 -28.73
CA ARG A 222 3.77 5.67 -29.68
C ARG A 222 2.39 5.02 -29.69
N GLN A 223 1.57 5.27 -28.68
CA GLN A 223 0.18 4.82 -28.64
C GLN A 223 -0.79 5.78 -29.36
N ALA A 224 -0.33 6.95 -29.82
CA ALA A 224 -1.15 7.89 -30.58
C ALA A 224 -1.53 7.32 -31.96
N ASP A 225 -2.73 7.65 -32.44
CA ASP A 225 -3.21 7.30 -33.80
C ASP A 225 -2.55 8.19 -34.87
N ILE A 226 -1.23 8.05 -35.00
CA ILE A 226 -0.36 8.79 -35.91
C ILE A 226 0.58 7.77 -36.58
N PRO A 227 0.95 7.94 -37.87
CA PRO A 227 1.89 7.03 -38.53
C PRO A 227 3.20 6.87 -37.74
N ALA A 228 3.72 5.63 -37.66
CA ALA A 228 4.86 5.29 -36.82
C ALA A 228 6.12 6.09 -37.18
N GLU A 229 6.34 6.34 -38.48
CA GLU A 229 7.44 7.15 -38.99
C GLU A 229 7.40 8.61 -38.51
N VAL A 230 6.19 9.18 -38.36
CA VAL A 230 6.00 10.54 -37.83
C VAL A 230 6.29 10.54 -36.33
N ILE A 231 5.82 9.54 -35.59
CA ILE A 231 6.07 9.42 -34.15
C ILE A 231 7.56 9.25 -33.87
N ASP A 232 8.26 8.39 -34.60
CA ASP A 232 9.70 8.15 -34.39
C ASP A 232 10.51 9.43 -34.69
N CYS A 233 10.17 10.16 -35.75
CA CYS A 233 10.73 11.48 -36.02
C CYS A 233 10.46 12.46 -34.87
N ALA A 234 9.21 12.52 -34.36
CA ALA A 234 8.83 13.43 -33.29
C ALA A 234 9.55 13.09 -31.98
N VAL A 235 9.69 11.80 -31.65
CA VAL A 235 10.47 11.33 -30.49
C VAL A 235 11.91 11.79 -30.57
N LEU A 236 12.57 11.68 -31.73
CA LEU A 236 13.95 12.15 -31.91
C LEU A 236 14.07 13.66 -31.65
N LYS A 237 13.16 14.48 -32.20
CA LYS A 237 13.12 15.92 -31.94
C LYS A 237 12.82 16.26 -30.48
N LEU A 238 11.94 15.49 -29.83
CA LEU A 238 11.57 15.70 -28.43
C LEU A 238 12.70 15.32 -27.46
N ARG A 239 13.61 14.41 -27.83
CA ARG A 239 14.82 14.14 -27.05
C ARG A 239 15.76 15.35 -26.97
N GLU A 240 15.74 16.22 -27.97
CA GLU A 240 16.56 17.44 -28.00
C GLU A 240 15.91 18.60 -27.24
N THR A 241 14.58 18.61 -27.17
CA THR A 241 13.82 19.79 -26.73
C THR A 241 13.07 19.61 -25.42
N VAL A 242 12.77 18.37 -25.00
CA VAL A 242 12.11 18.06 -23.72
C VAL A 242 13.11 17.34 -22.84
N THR A 243 13.49 17.94 -21.72
CA THR A 243 14.50 17.39 -20.80
C THR A 243 13.92 16.35 -19.85
N ASP A 244 14.77 15.49 -19.27
CA ASP A 244 14.33 14.51 -18.26
C ASP A 244 13.82 15.17 -16.97
N ALA A 245 14.34 16.36 -16.65
CA ALA A 245 13.82 17.16 -15.54
C ALA A 245 12.37 17.59 -15.78
N GLU A 246 12.02 17.96 -17.02
CA GLU A 246 10.65 18.29 -17.40
C GLU A 246 9.75 17.04 -17.36
N ILE A 247 10.21 15.90 -17.89
CA ILE A 247 9.43 14.64 -17.79
C ILE A 247 9.21 14.25 -16.34
N ARG A 248 10.24 14.36 -15.48
CA ARG A 248 10.09 14.09 -14.04
C ARG A 248 9.08 15.02 -13.39
N THR A 249 9.05 16.28 -13.79
CA THR A 249 8.06 17.26 -13.31
C THR A 249 6.65 16.89 -13.74
N MET A 250 6.46 16.43 -14.98
CA MET A 250 5.17 15.91 -15.46
C MET A 250 4.75 14.64 -14.72
N GLY A 251 5.67 13.70 -14.53
CA GLY A 251 5.39 12.46 -13.80
C GLY A 251 4.99 12.70 -12.34
N LYS A 252 5.58 13.71 -11.69
CA LYS A 252 5.27 14.12 -10.31
C LYS A 252 3.93 14.87 -10.18
N SER A 253 3.50 15.63 -11.20
CA SER A 253 2.26 16.39 -11.10
C SER A 253 1.01 15.51 -11.17
N GLY A 254 1.13 14.30 -11.74
CA GLY A 254 -0.02 13.44 -12.02
C GLY A 254 -1.03 14.06 -12.97
N ALA A 255 -0.65 15.12 -13.70
CA ALA A 255 -1.55 15.81 -14.62
C ALA A 255 -1.90 14.89 -15.80
N ALA A 256 -3.18 14.88 -16.18
CA ALA A 256 -3.67 14.11 -17.33
C ALA A 256 -3.08 14.57 -18.67
N ALA A 257 -2.51 15.79 -18.72
CA ALA A 257 -1.90 16.37 -19.91
C ALA A 257 -0.53 17.00 -19.59
N PRO A 258 0.39 17.04 -20.57
CA PRO A 258 1.64 17.79 -20.44
C PRO A 258 1.39 19.27 -20.18
N PRO A 259 2.31 19.98 -19.47
CA PRO A 259 2.26 21.43 -19.35
C PRO A 259 2.19 22.10 -20.73
N PRO A 260 1.52 23.27 -20.87
CA PRO A 260 1.31 23.90 -22.18
C PRO A 260 2.59 24.13 -23.00
N ALA A 261 3.72 24.38 -22.33
CA ALA A 261 5.02 24.54 -23.00
C ALA A 261 5.59 23.22 -23.56
N VAL A 262 5.35 22.09 -22.90
CA VAL A 262 5.71 20.77 -23.42
C VAL A 262 4.75 20.37 -24.53
N GLN A 263 3.44 20.60 -24.34
CA GLN A 263 2.43 20.33 -25.35
C GLN A 263 2.72 21.04 -26.68
N LYS A 264 3.04 22.34 -26.65
CA LYS A 264 3.45 23.10 -27.85
C LYS A 264 4.68 22.52 -28.55
N ARG A 265 5.64 21.96 -27.79
CA ARG A 265 6.83 21.30 -28.37
C ARG A 265 6.46 19.96 -29.02
N ILE A 266 5.56 19.19 -28.40
CA ILE A 266 5.02 17.95 -28.98
C ILE A 266 4.30 18.29 -30.29
N GLU A 267 3.36 19.23 -30.28
CA GLU A 267 2.61 19.66 -31.47
C GLU A 267 3.57 20.14 -32.58
N LYS A 268 4.53 21.00 -32.25
CA LYS A 268 5.53 21.49 -33.20
C LYS A 268 6.35 20.35 -33.81
N ALA A 269 6.88 19.44 -32.98
CA ALA A 269 7.68 18.31 -33.45
C ALA A 269 6.86 17.40 -34.38
N THR A 270 5.61 17.11 -34.03
CA THR A 270 4.71 16.30 -34.84
C THR A 270 4.43 16.96 -36.19
N VAL A 271 4.10 18.26 -36.21
CA VAL A 271 3.83 18.99 -37.47
C VAL A 271 5.06 19.00 -38.38
N GLU A 272 6.24 19.34 -37.86
CA GLU A 272 7.48 19.34 -38.64
C GLU A 272 7.79 17.95 -39.23
N CYS A 273 7.51 16.88 -38.48
CA CYS A 273 7.71 15.51 -38.95
C CYS A 273 6.70 15.10 -40.02
N ILE A 274 5.42 15.47 -39.88
CA ILE A 274 4.42 15.26 -40.94
C ILE A 274 4.87 15.91 -42.24
N GLU A 275 5.27 17.19 -42.18
CA GLU A 275 5.75 17.93 -43.36
C GLU A 275 6.97 17.25 -44.00
N SER A 276 7.92 16.75 -43.19
CA SER A 276 9.11 16.06 -43.69
C SER A 276 8.83 14.71 -44.36
N THR A 277 7.77 14.00 -43.95
CA THR A 277 7.42 12.69 -44.52
C THR A 277 6.66 12.78 -45.85
N GLN A 278 6.14 13.97 -46.19
CA GLN A 278 5.38 14.22 -47.41
C GLN A 278 6.22 14.82 -48.55
N ALA A 279 7.44 15.28 -48.24
CA ALA A 279 8.39 15.88 -49.19
C ALA A 279 9.27 14.83 -49.86
#